data_AF-A0A370LN12-F1
#
_entry.id   AF-A0A370LN12-F1
#
_cell.length_a   1.000
_cell.length_b   1.000
_cell.length_c   1.000
_cell.angle_alpha   90.00
_cell.angle_beta   90.00
_cell.angle_gamma   90.00
#
_symmetry.space_group_name_H-M   'P 1'
#
loop_
_entity.id
_entity.type
_entity.pdbx_description
1 polymer ?
#
loop_
_entity_poly.entity_id
_entity_poly.type
_entity_poly.pdbx_seq_one_letter_code
_entity_poly.pdbx_strand_id
1 'polypeptide(L)'
;MGLRDIPLKEEYRSDRDDIIKEFFIPCLSNCIEYDRCIEYVSLKGLTTLSMGFDNFAKNKAKLRIVSGHRFNVSDLAIIKKIFSEPASGLNLQTEDPKFRQVREMVKNHQVAVKIAIPNSDDVVGSFSERIGLFIDDKDDVVAFSGTSNRSFSLDNRNFESVDVFTSWNDKSRVDTKIKDFENLWENKTKYVEVYDFSYAEKNNLLKFSSDWVIERD
;
A
#
# COMPACT_ATOMS: atom_id res chain seq x y z
N MET A 1 -6.72 -4.80 -22.17
CA MET A 1 -5.81 -5.90 -21.81
C MET A 1 -6.06 -6.15 -20.34
N GLY A 2 -6.32 -7.40 -19.96
CA GLY A 2 -6.59 -7.77 -18.55
C GLY A 2 -5.36 -8.39 -17.90
N LEU A 3 -5.45 -8.71 -16.61
CA LEU A 3 -4.34 -9.31 -15.86
C LEU A 3 -3.95 -10.69 -16.40
N ARG A 4 -4.91 -11.46 -16.93
CA ARG A 4 -4.65 -12.76 -17.60
C ARG A 4 -3.75 -12.67 -18.83
N ASP A 5 -3.72 -11.53 -19.50
CA ASP A 5 -2.94 -11.34 -20.72
C ASP A 5 -1.45 -11.08 -20.40
N ILE A 6 -1.10 -10.90 -19.12
CA ILE A 6 0.27 -10.65 -18.66
C ILE A 6 0.99 -11.99 -18.45
N PRO A 7 2.20 -12.18 -19.00
CA PRO A 7 2.98 -13.40 -18.81
C PRO A 7 3.64 -13.43 -17.41
N LEU A 8 2.82 -13.63 -16.39
CA LEU A 8 3.26 -13.64 -14.98
C LEU A 8 4.03 -14.92 -14.62
N LYS A 9 5.10 -14.76 -13.83
CA LYS A 9 5.82 -15.85 -13.17
C LYS A 9 5.14 -16.19 -11.84
N GLU A 10 5.27 -17.43 -11.38
CA GLU A 10 4.81 -17.85 -10.04
C GLU A 10 5.66 -17.23 -8.92
N GLU A 11 6.93 -16.92 -9.21
CA GLU A 11 7.85 -16.25 -8.30
C GLU A 11 8.71 -15.25 -9.08
N TYR A 12 8.96 -14.09 -8.47
CA TYR A 12 9.99 -13.13 -8.89
C TYR A 12 11.03 -12.96 -7.79
N ARG A 13 12.30 -12.81 -8.15
CA ARG A 13 13.40 -12.66 -7.17
C ARG A 13 14.45 -11.67 -7.65
N SER A 14 14.94 -10.82 -6.74
CA SER A 14 15.84 -9.70 -7.07
C SER A 14 17.17 -10.11 -7.74
N ASP A 15 17.61 -11.37 -7.63
CA ASP A 15 18.85 -11.86 -8.26
C ASP A 15 18.72 -12.05 -9.78
N ARG A 16 17.51 -12.20 -10.29
CA ARG A 16 17.27 -12.58 -11.69
C ARG A 16 16.13 -11.84 -12.37
N ASP A 17 15.30 -11.13 -11.61
CA ASP A 17 14.10 -10.46 -12.10
C ASP A 17 14.08 -8.98 -11.68
N ASP A 18 13.64 -8.09 -12.58
CA ASP A 18 13.24 -6.73 -12.19
C ASP A 18 11.80 -6.76 -11.70
N ILE A 19 11.61 -7.01 -10.40
CA ILE A 19 10.28 -7.12 -9.77
C ILE A 19 9.39 -5.90 -10.06
N ILE A 20 9.98 -4.70 -10.20
CA ILE A 20 9.19 -3.51 -10.50
C ILE A 20 8.71 -3.51 -11.94
N LYS A 21 9.62 -3.69 -12.90
CA LYS A 21 9.28 -3.61 -14.33
C LYS A 21 8.52 -4.83 -14.84
N GLU A 22 8.84 -6.01 -14.33
CA GLU A 22 8.29 -7.26 -14.82
C GLU A 22 7.01 -7.69 -14.11
N PHE A 23 6.77 -7.22 -12.88
CA PHE A 23 5.59 -7.60 -12.10
C PHE A 23 4.69 -6.40 -11.77
N PHE A 24 5.20 -5.43 -11.00
CA PHE A 24 4.36 -4.32 -10.52
C PHE A 24 3.83 -3.43 -11.63
N ILE A 25 4.69 -2.97 -12.56
CA ILE A 25 4.27 -2.04 -13.62
C ILE A 25 3.18 -2.66 -14.50
N PRO A 26 3.32 -3.90 -15.02
CA PRO A 26 2.27 -4.55 -15.80
C PRO A 26 0.96 -4.71 -15.02
N CYS A 27 1.01 -5.17 -13.76
CA CYS A 27 -0.19 -5.38 -12.96
C CYS A 27 -0.90 -4.06 -12.64
N LEU A 28 -0.19 -3.04 -12.16
CA LEU A 28 -0.76 -1.72 -11.82
C LEU A 28 -1.32 -0.98 -13.03
N SER A 29 -0.78 -1.23 -14.23
CA SER A 29 -1.28 -0.61 -15.47
C SER A 29 -2.54 -1.28 -16.01
N ASN A 30 -2.88 -2.49 -15.56
CA ASN A 30 -4.02 -3.27 -16.05
C ASN A 30 -5.06 -3.57 -14.96
N CYS A 31 -4.85 -3.18 -13.71
CA CYS A 31 -5.85 -3.28 -12.64
C CYS A 31 -6.71 -2.00 -12.52
N ILE A 32 -7.91 -2.17 -11.98
CA ILE A 32 -8.81 -1.09 -11.54
C ILE A 32 -8.85 -0.96 -10.01
N GLU A 33 -8.31 -1.93 -9.28
CA GLU A 33 -8.17 -1.84 -7.83
C GLU A 33 -6.83 -2.47 -7.42
N TYR A 34 -6.17 -1.80 -6.48
CA TYR A 34 -4.95 -2.28 -5.85
C TYR A 34 -5.08 -2.21 -4.33
N ASP A 35 -5.07 -3.39 -3.73
CA ASP A 35 -5.11 -3.56 -2.27
C ASP A 35 -3.72 -3.93 -1.77
N ARG A 36 -3.29 -3.32 -0.67
CA ARG A 36 -1.94 -3.49 -0.16
C ARG A 36 -1.89 -3.49 1.36
N CYS A 37 -1.40 -4.59 1.94
CA CYS A 37 -0.90 -4.63 3.31
C CYS A 37 0.60 -4.36 3.31
N ILE A 38 1.04 -3.41 4.13
CA ILE A 38 2.45 -3.10 4.29
C ILE A 38 2.75 -2.66 5.71
N GLU A 39 3.97 -2.94 6.17
CA GLU A 39 4.42 -2.62 7.53
C GLU A 39 4.27 -1.13 7.86
N TYR A 40 4.61 -0.26 6.92
CA TYR A 40 4.20 1.14 6.95
C TYR A 40 4.29 1.77 5.56
N VAL A 41 3.40 2.72 5.28
CA VAL A 41 3.42 3.47 4.01
C VAL A 41 4.48 4.58 4.06
N SER A 42 5.22 4.72 2.96
CA SER A 42 6.14 5.85 2.74
C SER A 42 5.50 6.92 1.86
N LEU A 43 5.92 8.18 2.01
CA LEU A 43 5.41 9.27 1.18
C LEU A 43 5.74 9.03 -0.31
N LYS A 44 6.96 8.58 -0.58
CA LYS A 44 7.40 8.23 -1.95
C LYS A 44 6.55 7.11 -2.53
N GLY A 45 6.27 6.06 -1.76
CA GLY A 45 5.40 4.96 -2.22
C GLY A 45 3.99 5.39 -2.51
N LEU A 46 3.38 6.13 -1.58
CA LEU A 46 2.02 6.62 -1.74
C LEU A 46 1.87 7.47 -3.00
N THR A 47 2.79 8.42 -3.22
CA THR A 47 2.78 9.28 -4.41
C THR A 47 3.06 8.50 -5.68
N THR A 48 4.02 7.57 -5.69
CA THR A 48 4.32 6.71 -6.85
C THR A 48 3.13 5.82 -7.21
N LEU A 49 2.48 5.17 -6.25
CA LEU A 49 1.30 4.33 -6.53
C LEU A 49 0.11 5.14 -7.02
N SER A 50 -0.15 6.30 -6.40
CA SER A 50 -1.32 7.12 -6.72
C SER A 50 -1.20 7.80 -8.09
N MET A 51 0.02 8.10 -8.56
CA MET A 51 0.24 8.95 -9.75
C MET A 51 1.07 8.27 -10.86
N GLY A 52 1.79 7.20 -10.54
CA GLY A 52 2.76 6.58 -11.44
C GLY A 52 2.14 5.69 -12.52
N PHE A 53 0.83 5.47 -12.48
CA PHE A 53 0.14 4.51 -13.33
C PHE A 53 -1.09 5.13 -13.97
N ASP A 54 -1.24 4.92 -15.28
CA ASP A 54 -2.23 5.56 -16.14
C ASP A 54 -3.68 5.40 -15.63
N ASN A 55 -4.03 4.22 -15.10
CA ASN A 55 -5.38 3.96 -14.60
C ASN A 55 -5.68 4.78 -13.35
N PHE A 56 -4.70 4.97 -12.45
CA PHE A 56 -4.85 5.81 -11.26
C PHE A 56 -4.89 7.29 -11.66
N ALA A 57 -4.00 7.72 -12.56
CA ALA A 57 -3.95 9.10 -13.05
C ALA A 57 -5.23 9.54 -13.80
N LYS A 58 -5.91 8.60 -14.50
CA LYS A 58 -7.18 8.85 -15.21
C LYS A 58 -8.41 8.68 -14.34
N ASN A 59 -8.24 8.56 -13.02
CA ASN A 59 -9.30 8.34 -12.04
C ASN A 59 -10.13 7.07 -12.26
N LYS A 60 -9.53 6.03 -12.85
CA LYS A 60 -10.20 4.75 -13.14
C LYS A 60 -9.87 3.64 -12.15
N ALA A 61 -8.94 3.88 -11.22
CA ALA A 61 -8.50 2.88 -10.27
C ALA A 61 -8.62 3.33 -8.81
N LYS A 62 -8.79 2.36 -7.91
CA LYS A 62 -8.84 2.52 -6.46
C LYS A 62 -7.59 1.93 -5.81
N LEU A 63 -7.08 2.61 -4.79
CA LEU A 63 -5.94 2.21 -3.98
C LEU A 63 -6.38 2.09 -2.53
N ARG A 64 -6.33 0.88 -1.96
CA ARG A 64 -6.58 0.64 -0.54
C ARG A 64 -5.31 0.12 0.12
N ILE A 65 -4.84 0.83 1.15
CA ILE A 65 -3.63 0.45 1.88
C ILE A 65 -3.96 0.23 3.35
N VAL A 66 -3.64 -0.95 3.88
CA VAL A 66 -3.51 -1.16 5.32
C VAL A 66 -2.03 -1.04 5.68
N SER A 67 -1.71 -0.02 6.46
CA SER A 67 -0.36 0.32 6.92
C SER A 67 -0.26 0.03 8.41
N GLY A 68 0.89 -0.42 8.90
CA GLY A 68 1.16 -0.36 10.34
C GLY A 68 1.27 1.09 10.85
N HIS A 69 1.34 1.23 12.18
CA HIS A 69 1.24 2.51 12.88
C HIS A 69 2.57 3.24 13.11
N ARG A 70 3.69 2.72 12.62
CA ARG A 70 5.03 3.31 12.83
C ARG A 70 5.55 3.95 11.56
N PHE A 71 5.92 5.23 11.62
CA PHE A 71 6.30 6.01 10.44
C PHE A 71 7.64 6.72 10.64
N ASN A 72 8.33 6.99 9.53
CA ASN A 72 9.47 7.90 9.53
C ASN A 72 8.98 9.34 9.74
N VAL A 73 9.74 10.15 10.48
CA VAL A 73 9.34 11.51 10.90
C VAL A 73 8.99 12.40 9.70
N SER A 74 9.85 12.39 8.68
CA SER A 74 9.67 13.19 7.45
C SER A 74 8.39 12.83 6.69
N ASP A 75 8.11 11.53 6.58
CA ASP A 75 6.96 11.03 5.83
C ASP A 75 5.66 11.30 6.58
N LEU A 76 5.64 11.04 7.89
CA LEU A 76 4.45 11.22 8.71
C LEU A 76 3.94 12.67 8.66
N ALA A 77 4.86 13.65 8.74
CA ALA A 77 4.50 15.06 8.72
C ALA A 77 3.75 15.47 7.44
N ILE A 78 4.10 14.88 6.29
CA ILE A 78 3.47 15.21 5.00
C ILE A 78 2.20 14.37 4.79
N ILE A 79 2.22 13.09 5.15
CA ILE A 79 1.05 12.22 5.03
C ILE A 79 -0.10 12.74 5.91
N LYS A 80 0.18 13.23 7.12
CA LYS A 80 -0.82 13.93 7.96
C LYS A 80 -1.50 15.08 7.22
N LYS A 81 -0.71 15.91 6.53
CA LYS A 81 -1.27 16.99 5.71
C LYS A 81 -2.20 16.42 4.66
N ILE A 82 -1.79 15.41 3.90
CA ILE A 82 -2.59 14.80 2.82
C ILE A 82 -3.95 14.28 3.33
N PHE A 83 -4.00 13.57 4.46
CA PHE A 83 -5.20 12.87 4.93
C PHE A 83 -6.07 13.64 5.92
N SER A 84 -5.52 14.62 6.63
CA SER A 84 -6.20 15.24 7.79
C SER A 84 -6.39 16.75 7.70
N GLU A 85 -5.58 17.47 6.92
CA GLU A 85 -5.74 18.93 6.85
C GLU A 85 -6.87 19.33 5.88
N PRO A 86 -7.84 20.16 6.32
CA PRO A 86 -8.79 20.78 5.41
C PRO A 86 -8.04 21.71 4.45
N ALA A 87 -8.39 21.66 3.16
CA ALA A 87 -7.71 22.40 2.09
C ALA A 87 -7.70 23.93 2.26
N SER A 88 -8.46 24.46 3.22
CA SER A 88 -8.63 25.88 3.52
C SER A 88 -7.56 26.47 4.45
N GLY A 89 -6.75 25.66 5.14
CA GLY A 89 -5.75 26.14 6.11
C GLY A 89 -4.31 26.25 5.58
N LEU A 90 -4.05 25.71 4.39
CA LEU A 90 -2.72 25.66 3.78
C LEU A 90 -2.56 26.77 2.74
N ASN A 91 -1.39 27.41 2.74
CA ASN A 91 -0.96 28.26 1.64
C ASN A 91 -0.73 27.38 0.40
N LEU A 92 -1.80 27.15 -0.38
CA LEU A 92 -1.81 26.29 -1.57
C LEU A 92 -0.72 26.67 -2.59
N GLN A 93 -0.20 27.89 -2.57
CA GLN A 93 0.79 28.39 -3.52
C GLN A 93 2.20 27.76 -3.36
N THR A 94 2.53 27.13 -2.22
CA THR A 94 3.86 26.54 -1.96
C THR A 94 3.85 25.00 -1.84
N GLU A 95 2.68 24.37 -1.99
CA GLU A 95 2.54 22.91 -1.87
C GLU A 95 2.97 22.20 -3.16
N ASP A 96 3.73 21.11 -3.02
CA ASP A 96 4.12 20.24 -4.15
C ASP A 96 2.86 19.78 -4.90
N PRO A 97 2.76 20.01 -6.23
CA PRO A 97 1.61 19.61 -7.03
C PRO A 97 1.22 18.13 -6.85
N LYS A 98 2.20 17.24 -6.60
CA LYS A 98 1.94 15.82 -6.37
C LYS A 98 1.12 15.59 -5.11
N PHE A 99 1.43 16.27 -4.01
CA PHE A 99 0.69 16.11 -2.75
C PHE A 99 -0.73 16.62 -2.87
N ARG A 100 -0.93 17.73 -3.59
CA ARG A 100 -2.27 18.23 -3.90
C ARG A 100 -3.08 17.22 -4.69
N GLN A 101 -2.50 16.59 -5.70
CA GLN A 101 -3.19 15.58 -6.51
C GLN A 101 -3.57 14.35 -5.69
N VAL A 102 -2.65 13.80 -4.87
CA VAL A 102 -2.95 12.67 -3.98
C VAL A 102 -4.05 13.04 -2.98
N ARG A 103 -4.04 14.26 -2.43
CA ARG A 103 -5.08 14.75 -1.54
C ARG A 103 -6.46 14.78 -2.21
N GLU A 104 -6.55 15.24 -3.45
CA GLU A 104 -7.82 15.21 -4.21
C GLU A 104 -8.28 13.76 -4.46
N MET A 105 -7.35 12.84 -4.74
CA MET A 105 -7.67 11.41 -4.87
C MET A 105 -8.19 10.82 -3.55
N VAL A 106 -7.64 11.23 -2.40
CA VAL A 106 -8.14 10.85 -1.07
C VAL A 106 -9.56 11.36 -0.85
N LYS A 107 -9.83 12.65 -1.14
CA LYS A 107 -11.18 13.24 -1.02
C LYS A 107 -12.21 12.55 -1.92
N ASN A 108 -11.79 12.11 -3.10
CA ASN A 108 -12.64 11.40 -4.06
C ASN A 108 -12.76 9.90 -3.76
N HIS A 109 -12.25 9.42 -2.61
CA HIS A 109 -12.25 8.01 -2.20
C HIS A 109 -11.52 7.06 -3.16
N GLN A 110 -10.57 7.58 -3.93
CA GLN A 110 -9.74 6.80 -4.85
C GLN A 110 -8.50 6.25 -4.15
N VAL A 111 -8.00 6.97 -3.13
CA VAL A 111 -6.89 6.53 -2.28
C VAL A 111 -7.38 6.49 -0.84
N ALA A 112 -7.30 5.33 -0.20
CA ALA A 112 -7.68 5.14 1.19
C ALA A 112 -6.56 4.43 1.94
N VAL A 113 -6.19 4.99 3.09
CA VAL A 113 -5.18 4.41 3.99
C VAL A 113 -5.82 4.16 5.34
N LYS A 114 -5.67 2.94 5.83
CA LYS A 114 -6.03 2.52 7.18
C LYS A 114 -4.79 2.09 7.96
N ILE A 115 -4.87 2.22 9.28
CA ILE A 115 -3.79 2.00 10.23
C ILE A 115 -4.10 0.77 11.06
N ALA A 116 -3.27 -0.26 10.93
CA ALA A 116 -3.31 -1.49 11.69
C ALA A 116 -2.44 -1.39 12.96
N ILE A 117 -3.03 -1.74 14.09
CA ILE A 117 -2.41 -1.70 15.42
C ILE A 117 -2.65 -3.04 16.10
N PRO A 118 -1.60 -3.85 16.30
CA PRO A 118 -1.71 -5.04 17.13
C PRO A 118 -2.12 -4.67 18.56
N ASN A 119 -3.10 -5.39 19.11
CA ASN A 119 -3.78 -5.02 20.36
C ASN A 119 -3.96 -6.16 21.36
N SER A 120 -3.19 -7.25 21.25
CA SER A 120 -3.24 -8.37 22.20
C SER A 120 -1.86 -8.76 22.73
N ASP A 121 -1.86 -9.45 23.87
CA ASP A 121 -0.65 -10.05 24.44
C ASP A 121 -0.09 -11.20 23.58
N ASP A 122 -0.92 -11.77 22.69
CA ASP A 122 -0.49 -12.80 21.73
C ASP A 122 0.22 -12.19 20.51
N VAL A 123 -0.11 -10.94 20.14
CA VAL A 123 0.46 -10.21 19.01
C VAL A 123 0.92 -8.83 19.46
N VAL A 124 2.10 -8.79 20.09
CA VAL A 124 2.68 -7.55 20.68
C VAL A 124 3.59 -6.80 19.69
N GLY A 125 4.00 -7.46 18.61
CA GLY A 125 4.97 -6.95 17.63
C GLY A 125 4.43 -5.84 16.73
N SER A 126 5.21 -5.50 15.69
CA SER A 126 4.75 -4.61 14.62
C SER A 126 3.86 -5.37 13.63
N PHE A 127 2.83 -4.70 13.11
CA PHE A 127 2.11 -5.19 11.93
C PHE A 127 3.10 -5.30 10.76
N SER A 128 3.33 -6.51 10.25
CA SER A 128 4.38 -6.81 9.27
C SER A 128 3.87 -7.62 8.07
N GLU A 129 2.55 -7.76 7.94
CA GLU A 129 1.93 -8.46 6.83
C GLU A 129 2.24 -7.75 5.50
N ARG A 130 2.59 -8.56 4.49
CA ARG A 130 3.03 -8.11 3.16
C ARG A 130 2.25 -8.86 2.11
N ILE A 131 1.06 -8.36 1.81
CA ILE A 131 0.17 -8.92 0.80
C ILE A 131 -0.21 -7.80 -0.15
N GLY A 132 -0.39 -8.10 -1.43
CA GLY A 132 -1.12 -7.19 -2.31
C GLY A 132 -2.00 -7.94 -3.30
N LEU A 133 -3.04 -7.27 -3.76
CA LEU A 133 -4.04 -7.79 -4.69
C LEU A 133 -4.23 -6.78 -5.80
N PHE A 134 -4.06 -7.21 -7.05
CA PHE A 134 -4.45 -6.45 -8.23
C PHE A 134 -5.74 -7.07 -8.76
N ILE A 135 -6.77 -6.23 -8.96
CA ILE A 135 -8.07 -6.64 -9.48
C ILE A 135 -8.35 -5.85 -10.76
N ASP A 136 -8.67 -6.53 -11.85
CA ASP A 136 -9.05 -5.90 -13.12
C ASP A 136 -10.57 -5.77 -13.32
N ASP A 137 -10.96 -5.24 -14.48
CA ASP A 137 -12.36 -5.00 -14.84
C ASP A 137 -13.14 -6.27 -15.23
N LYS A 138 -12.48 -7.43 -15.19
CA LYS A 138 -13.07 -8.75 -15.45
C LYS A 138 -13.13 -9.61 -14.18
N ASP A 139 -12.89 -9.01 -13.02
CA ASP A 139 -12.79 -9.68 -11.72
C ASP A 139 -11.64 -10.71 -11.63
N ASP A 140 -10.68 -10.66 -12.56
CA ASP A 140 -9.47 -11.46 -12.44
C ASP A 140 -8.56 -10.83 -11.38
N VAL A 141 -8.04 -11.67 -10.49
CA VAL A 141 -7.17 -11.24 -9.38
C VAL A 141 -5.79 -11.84 -9.50
N VAL A 142 -4.78 -10.99 -9.30
CA VAL A 142 -3.38 -11.39 -9.07
C VAL A 142 -3.02 -10.99 -7.65
N ALA A 143 -2.76 -11.99 -6.80
CA ALA A 143 -2.35 -11.79 -5.43
C ALA A 143 -0.85 -12.06 -5.28
N PHE A 144 -0.19 -11.43 -4.30
CA PHE A 144 1.21 -11.72 -4.01
C PHE A 144 1.56 -11.60 -2.53
N SER A 145 2.71 -12.16 -2.15
CA SER A 145 3.33 -11.97 -0.84
C SER A 145 4.86 -11.84 -0.93
N GLY A 146 5.48 -11.27 0.10
CA GLY A 146 6.95 -11.38 0.32
C GLY A 146 7.75 -10.08 0.21
N THR A 147 7.32 -9.11 -0.60
CA THR A 147 8.07 -7.85 -0.77
C THR A 147 7.72 -6.79 0.28
N SER A 148 8.77 -6.14 0.81
CA SER A 148 8.72 -4.96 1.66
C SER A 148 8.84 -3.66 0.87
N ASN A 149 8.81 -3.70 -0.47
CA ASN A 149 8.98 -2.50 -1.28
C ASN A 149 7.91 -1.45 -0.92
N ARG A 150 8.38 -0.37 -0.30
CA ARG A 150 7.57 0.74 0.20
C ARG A 150 7.54 1.92 -0.74
N SER A 151 8.50 2.05 -1.66
CA SER A 151 8.74 3.28 -2.42
C SER A 151 8.51 3.14 -3.92
N PHE A 152 8.48 1.90 -4.42
CA PHE A 152 8.44 1.58 -5.84
C PHE A 152 9.57 2.25 -6.64
N SER A 153 10.69 2.56 -5.99
CA SER A 153 11.86 3.10 -6.67
C SER A 153 12.62 2.02 -7.41
N LEU A 154 13.04 2.31 -8.66
CA LEU A 154 13.97 1.46 -9.41
C LEU A 154 15.33 1.33 -8.70
N ASP A 155 15.69 2.28 -7.85
CA ASP A 155 16.91 2.22 -7.02
C ASP A 155 16.74 1.35 -5.76
N ASN A 156 15.60 0.68 -5.56
CA ASN A 156 15.40 -0.18 -4.40
C ASN A 156 16.37 -1.37 -4.48
N ARG A 157 17.38 -1.40 -3.60
CA ARG A 157 18.44 -2.41 -3.58
C ARG A 157 18.15 -3.60 -2.68
N ASN A 158 16.94 -3.71 -2.14
CA ASN A 158 16.58 -4.83 -1.28
C ASN A 158 16.57 -6.13 -2.07
N PHE A 159 17.19 -7.17 -1.49
CA PHE A 159 17.09 -8.52 -2.00
C PHE A 159 15.80 -9.15 -1.50
N GLU A 160 14.86 -9.42 -2.40
CA GLU A 160 13.51 -9.88 -2.07
C GLU A 160 13.06 -11.00 -3.00
N SER A 161 12.08 -11.76 -2.54
CA SER A 161 11.27 -12.63 -3.39
C SER A 161 9.80 -12.25 -3.27
N VAL A 162 9.07 -12.47 -4.35
CA VAL A 162 7.63 -12.26 -4.44
C VAL A 162 6.98 -13.52 -4.98
N ASP A 163 6.17 -14.16 -4.15
CA ASP A 163 5.31 -15.25 -4.59
C ASP A 163 4.03 -14.67 -5.19
N VAL A 164 3.63 -15.18 -6.35
CA VAL A 164 2.47 -14.70 -7.12
C VAL A 164 1.44 -15.82 -7.23
N PHE A 165 0.18 -15.45 -7.05
CA PHE A 165 -0.98 -16.33 -7.13
C PHE A 165 -2.01 -15.70 -8.05
N THR A 166 -2.59 -16.47 -8.94
CA THR A 166 -3.61 -15.95 -9.86
C THR A 166 -4.95 -16.62 -9.63
N SER A 167 -6.02 -15.86 -9.81
CA SER A 167 -7.40 -16.36 -9.64
C SER A 167 -7.73 -17.52 -10.58
N TRP A 168 -6.98 -17.66 -11.68
CA TRP A 168 -7.17 -18.72 -12.68
C TRP A 168 -6.35 -19.99 -12.46
N ASN A 169 -5.27 -19.94 -11.67
CA ASN A 169 -4.43 -21.11 -11.37
C ASN A 169 -4.48 -21.49 -9.88
N ASP A 170 -4.62 -20.51 -8.98
CA ASP A 170 -4.46 -20.64 -7.52
C ASP A 170 -5.70 -20.15 -6.76
N LYS A 171 -6.89 -20.34 -7.33
CA LYS A 171 -8.14 -19.74 -6.83
C LYS A 171 -8.32 -19.80 -5.31
N SER A 172 -8.08 -20.94 -4.67
CA SER A 172 -8.24 -21.09 -3.22
C SER A 172 -7.29 -20.18 -2.40
N ARG A 173 -6.04 -20.00 -2.86
CA ARG A 173 -5.06 -19.13 -2.19
C ARG A 173 -5.39 -17.66 -2.40
N VAL A 174 -5.84 -17.31 -3.60
CA VAL A 174 -6.32 -15.96 -3.93
C VAL A 174 -7.55 -15.60 -3.10
N ASP A 175 -8.57 -16.48 -3.07
CA ASP A 175 -9.79 -16.28 -2.28
C ASP A 175 -9.48 -16.08 -0.79
N THR A 176 -8.50 -16.83 -0.25
CA THR A 176 -8.02 -16.67 1.13
C THR A 176 -7.42 -15.29 1.34
N LYS A 177 -6.53 -14.83 0.46
CA LYS A 177 -5.89 -13.50 0.57
C LYS A 177 -6.87 -12.34 0.43
N ILE A 178 -7.85 -12.47 -0.46
CA ILE A 178 -8.96 -11.50 -0.58
C ILE A 178 -9.71 -11.43 0.75
N LYS A 179 -10.11 -12.58 1.30
CA LYS A 179 -10.83 -12.65 2.57
C LYS A 179 -10.02 -12.05 3.73
N ASP A 180 -8.73 -12.35 3.81
CA ASP A 180 -7.86 -11.83 4.86
C ASP A 180 -7.72 -10.31 4.76
N PHE A 181 -7.52 -9.77 3.55
CA PHE A 181 -7.48 -8.33 3.32
C PHE A 181 -8.80 -7.65 3.69
N GLU A 182 -9.94 -8.18 3.25
CA GLU A 182 -11.25 -7.60 3.56
C GLU A 182 -11.56 -7.65 5.06
N ASN A 183 -11.28 -8.76 5.74
CA ASN A 183 -11.45 -8.85 7.19
C ASN A 183 -10.59 -7.81 7.91
N LEU A 184 -9.34 -7.60 7.47
CA LEU A 184 -8.47 -6.58 8.04
C LEU A 184 -9.02 -5.18 7.75
N TRP A 185 -9.39 -4.90 6.49
CA TRP A 185 -9.94 -3.63 6.05
C TRP A 185 -11.22 -3.25 6.82
N GLU A 186 -12.09 -4.22 7.09
CA GLU A 186 -13.34 -4.07 7.82
C GLU A 186 -13.18 -4.17 9.35
N ASN A 187 -11.95 -4.26 9.86
CA ASN A 187 -11.64 -4.36 11.29
C ASN A 187 -12.28 -5.59 11.98
N LYS A 188 -12.22 -6.75 11.31
CA LYS A 188 -12.73 -8.06 11.78
C LYS A 188 -11.62 -9.05 12.13
N THR A 189 -10.37 -8.72 11.85
CA THR A 189 -9.21 -9.58 12.13
C THR A 189 -8.92 -9.60 13.63
N LYS A 190 -8.72 -10.80 14.19
CA LYS A 190 -8.35 -10.93 15.61
C LYS A 190 -6.98 -10.32 15.87
N TYR A 191 -6.79 -9.76 17.07
CA TYR A 191 -5.52 -9.24 17.60
C TYR A 191 -4.96 -8.00 16.89
N VAL A 192 -5.68 -7.44 15.91
CA VAL A 192 -5.30 -6.23 15.19
C VAL A 192 -6.52 -5.34 15.06
N GLU A 193 -6.41 -4.11 15.54
CA GLU A 193 -7.40 -3.07 15.29
C GLU A 193 -6.98 -2.21 14.11
N VAL A 194 -7.95 -1.87 13.27
CA VAL A 194 -7.75 -1.10 12.04
C VAL A 194 -8.61 0.16 12.07
N TYR A 195 -7.96 1.32 11.89
CA TYR A 195 -8.59 2.63 11.93
C TYR A 195 -8.35 3.41 10.64
N ASP A 196 -9.28 4.28 10.25
CA ASP A 196 -8.99 5.26 9.20
C ASP A 196 -7.81 6.15 9.62
N PHE A 197 -6.97 6.55 8.65
CA PHE A 197 -5.78 7.35 8.94
C PHE A 197 -6.09 8.60 9.76
N SER A 198 -7.11 9.37 9.37
CA SER A 198 -7.50 10.61 10.05
C SER A 198 -7.98 10.39 11.48
N TYR A 199 -8.66 9.26 11.74
CA TYR A 199 -9.04 8.86 13.09
C TYR A 199 -7.81 8.51 13.92
N ALA A 200 -6.90 7.70 13.37
CA ALA A 200 -5.68 7.29 14.06
C ALA A 200 -4.79 8.49 14.41
N GLU A 201 -4.69 9.46 13.51
CA GLU A 201 -3.98 10.71 13.76
C GLU A 201 -4.65 11.52 14.89
N LYS A 202 -5.95 11.78 14.80
CA LYS A 202 -6.69 12.59 15.78
C LYS A 202 -6.65 12.01 17.19
N ASN A 203 -6.54 10.68 17.31
CA ASN A 203 -6.48 9.96 18.59
C ASN A 203 -5.05 9.59 19.02
N ASN A 204 -4.01 10.17 18.40
CA ASN A 204 -2.60 9.95 18.75
C ASN A 204 -2.15 8.47 18.69
N LEU A 205 -2.70 7.70 17.75
CA LEU A 205 -2.37 6.28 17.57
C LEU A 205 -1.14 6.05 16.67
N LEU A 206 -0.66 7.08 15.98
CA LEU A 206 0.51 7.02 15.11
C LEU A 206 1.80 7.22 15.91
N LYS A 207 2.78 6.35 15.69
CA LYS A 207 4.10 6.40 16.35
C LYS A 207 5.20 6.68 15.35
N PHE A 208 6.31 7.22 15.82
CA PHE A 208 7.55 7.28 15.04
C PHE A 208 8.25 5.93 15.07
N SER A 209 8.85 5.53 13.94
CA SER A 209 9.76 4.38 13.92
C SER A 209 10.97 4.66 14.80
N SER A 210 11.53 3.61 15.41
CA SER A 210 12.76 3.68 16.23
C SER A 210 14.03 3.71 15.38
N ASP A 211 13.92 3.56 14.05
CA ASP A 211 15.08 3.34 13.16
C ASP A 211 16.11 4.49 13.21
N TRP A 212 15.69 5.72 13.58
CA TRP A 212 16.60 6.86 13.77
C TRP A 212 17.58 6.69 14.95
N VAL A 213 17.35 5.72 15.85
CA VAL A 213 18.22 5.43 16.99
C VAL A 213 19.39 4.54 16.58
N ILE A 214 19.25 3.75 15.51
CA ILE A 214 20.25 2.73 15.11
C ILE A 214 21.30 3.32 14.15
N GLU A 215 21.01 4.44 13.47
CA GLU A 215 21.96 5.12 12.58
C GLU A 215 22.99 6.02 13.32
N ARG A 216 23.08 5.91 14.65
CA ARG A 216 24.06 6.62 15.49
C ARG A 216 24.91 5.64 16.30
N ASP A 217 25.64 4.76 15.62
CA ASP A 217 26.82 4.08 16.16
C ASP A 217 27.83 3.81 15.03
#